data_AF-A0A8S4BLB3-F1
#
_entry.id   AF-A0A8S4BLB3-F1
#
_cell.length_a   1.000
_cell.length_b   1.000
_cell.length_c   1.000
_cell.angle_alpha   90.00
_cell.angle_beta   90.00
_cell.angle_gamma   90.00
#
_symmetry.space_group_name_H-M   'P 1'
#
loop_
_entity.id
_entity.type
_entity.pdbx_description
1 polymer ?
#
loop_
_entity_poly.entity_id
_entity_poly.type
_entity_poly.pdbx_seq_one_letter_code
_entity_poly.pdbx_strand_id
1 'polypeptide(L)'
;MAAGYILNRDMLTLGIHCQRVCRSISLAQVREKKRWMKAYTYIMAKKLKLEGPPPPKPRWQQPNWDYHAEVQAFSCRLQESFSLELLKTAFVNPCYLQMEQMRRKELGVESETVSLALKDNIQLSQKGTDFTKRFLTDWCRASFPSLPENGVESIVGYLSSPNVVAYTATNLGIEDLTMSAEFPVPDDVLHLTFMAVIGALLESSGSERTGIFLRDFLLSHLIGKDLFDLWTVVNPMGLLVEELARRNMSPPEPRLIRSAGASTVLPLYFVGLYSDKKLLADGPGETLIVAEEEAARKALRKLYGYTENRRPLDFSPQLQPQQALLHSVSSN
;
A
#
# COMPACT_ATOMS: atom_id res chain seq x y z
N MET A 1 53.46 -30.68 25.84
CA MET A 1 53.53 -31.65 24.73
C MET A 1 53.11 -33.01 25.27
N ALA A 2 51.86 -33.44 25.01
CA ALA A 2 51.39 -34.75 25.45
C ALA A 2 51.66 -35.77 24.34
N ALA A 3 52.67 -36.62 24.53
CA ALA A 3 52.93 -37.76 23.65
C ALA A 3 52.08 -38.94 24.12
N GLY A 4 51.00 -39.23 23.40
CA GLY A 4 50.21 -40.45 23.62
C GLY A 4 50.80 -41.59 22.81
N TYR A 5 51.26 -42.65 23.46
CA TYR A 5 51.61 -43.91 22.82
C TYR A 5 50.36 -44.78 22.67
N ILE A 6 50.06 -45.21 21.44
CA ILE A 6 49.05 -46.24 21.19
C ILE A 6 49.79 -47.58 21.15
N LEU A 7 49.61 -48.40 22.18
CA LEU A 7 50.08 -49.78 22.19
C LEU A 7 48.99 -50.65 21.55
N ASN A 8 49.19 -51.05 20.30
CA ASN A 8 48.39 -52.11 19.68
C ASN A 8 48.88 -53.47 20.18
N ARG A 9 47.92 -54.30 20.60
CA ARG A 9 48.17 -55.61 21.18
C ARG A 9 47.99 -56.67 20.10
N ASP A 10 49.04 -56.95 19.35
CA ASP A 10 49.12 -58.13 18.48
C ASP A 10 50.33 -58.99 18.87
N MET A 11 50.11 -60.30 18.79
CA MET A 11 50.99 -61.35 19.30
C MET A 11 52.36 -61.40 18.62
N LEU A 12 53.39 -61.52 19.46
CA LEU A 12 54.70 -62.14 19.24
C LEU A 12 55.80 -61.33 18.51
N THR A 13 56.94 -61.24 19.20
CA THR A 13 58.31 -60.89 18.77
C THR A 13 58.64 -59.41 18.45
N LEU A 14 59.28 -58.77 19.44
CA LEU A 14 60.30 -57.70 19.38
C LEU A 14 60.47 -56.88 18.08
N GLY A 15 60.08 -55.60 18.15
CA GLY A 15 60.60 -54.54 17.27
C GLY A 15 59.75 -53.27 17.29
N ILE A 16 59.91 -52.40 18.29
CA ILE A 16 59.23 -51.10 18.33
C ILE A 16 59.94 -50.15 17.36
N HIS A 17 59.39 -49.96 16.16
CA HIS A 17 59.80 -48.90 15.24
C HIS A 17 58.90 -47.68 15.45
N CYS A 18 59.36 -46.69 16.21
CA CYS A 18 58.65 -45.42 16.40
C CYS A 18 59.04 -44.42 15.31
N GLN A 19 58.23 -44.28 14.25
CA GLN A 19 58.31 -43.14 13.35
C GLN A 19 57.53 -41.94 13.93
N ARG A 20 58.21 -40.81 14.13
CA ARG A 20 57.58 -39.52 14.45
C ARG A 20 56.97 -38.95 13.19
N VAL A 21 55.65 -39.02 13.05
CA VAL A 21 54.90 -38.26 12.05
C VAL A 21 54.38 -36.98 12.71
N CYS A 22 54.85 -35.82 12.24
CA CYS A 22 54.30 -34.53 12.61
C CYS A 22 52.85 -34.46 12.12
N ARG A 23 51.87 -34.43 13.04
CA ARG A 23 50.46 -34.19 12.69
C ARG A 23 50.31 -32.76 12.18
N SER A 24 50.13 -32.59 10.88
CA SER A 24 49.54 -31.38 10.32
C SER A 24 48.14 -31.19 10.93
N ILE A 25 47.90 -30.03 11.55
CA ILE A 25 46.58 -29.69 12.08
C ILE A 25 45.65 -29.47 10.90
N SER A 26 44.83 -30.48 10.57
CA SER A 26 43.72 -30.32 9.64
C SER A 26 42.62 -29.54 10.34
N LEU A 27 42.49 -28.25 10.01
CA LEU A 27 41.31 -27.46 10.36
C LEU A 27 40.13 -27.98 9.54
N ALA A 28 39.45 -29.02 10.05
CA ALA A 28 38.18 -29.45 9.51
C ALA A 28 37.18 -28.30 9.68
N GLN A 29 36.58 -27.83 8.59
CA GLN A 29 35.53 -26.82 8.60
C GLN A 29 34.47 -27.19 9.64
N VAL A 30 34.36 -26.36 10.66
CA VAL A 30 33.33 -26.45 11.68
C VAL A 30 32.01 -26.17 10.99
N ARG A 31 31.08 -27.14 10.98
CA ARG A 31 29.69 -26.91 10.57
C ARG A 31 29.20 -25.62 11.23
N GLU A 32 28.81 -24.62 10.43
CA GLU A 32 28.49 -23.25 10.87
C GLU A 32 27.48 -23.22 12.03
N LYS A 33 26.58 -24.20 12.07
CA LYS A 33 25.55 -24.33 13.10
C LYS A 33 26.01 -25.25 14.24
N LYS A 34 26.23 -24.65 15.41
CA LYS A 34 26.58 -25.37 16.63
C LYS A 34 25.44 -26.27 17.10
N ARG A 35 25.74 -27.46 17.62
CA ARG A 35 24.75 -28.45 18.08
C ARG A 35 23.79 -27.92 19.16
N TRP A 36 24.24 -26.99 20.00
CA TRP A 36 23.42 -26.36 21.04
C TRP A 36 22.33 -25.43 20.48
N MET A 37 22.51 -24.90 19.26
CA MET A 37 21.59 -23.94 18.64
C MET A 37 20.18 -24.51 18.44
N LYS A 38 20.06 -25.82 18.16
CA LYS A 38 18.76 -26.51 18.06
C LYS A 38 18.00 -26.51 19.38
N ALA A 39 18.69 -26.84 20.48
CA ALA A 39 18.07 -26.85 21.81
C ALA A 39 17.68 -25.43 22.24
N TYR A 40 18.55 -24.45 21.98
CA TYR A 40 18.29 -23.05 22.30
C TYR A 40 17.08 -22.50 21.53
N THR A 41 17.03 -22.68 20.20
CA THR A 41 15.91 -22.21 19.36
C THR A 41 14.59 -22.85 19.76
N TYR A 42 14.58 -24.15 20.10
CA TYR A 42 13.38 -24.81 20.62
C TYR A 42 12.90 -24.21 21.94
N ILE A 43 13.81 -23.91 22.88
CA ILE A 43 13.47 -23.27 24.15
C ILE A 43 12.93 -21.85 23.92
N MET A 44 13.55 -21.06 23.04
CA MET A 44 13.09 -19.71 22.71
C MET A 44 11.70 -19.73 22.06
N ALA A 45 11.44 -20.66 21.14
CA ALA A 45 10.11 -20.83 20.54
C ALA A 45 9.05 -21.20 21.61
N LYS A 46 9.41 -22.06 22.58
CA LYS A 46 8.53 -22.40 23.69
C LYS A 46 8.25 -21.21 24.60
N LYS A 47 9.26 -20.38 24.89
CA LYS A 47 9.10 -19.13 25.65
C LYS A 47 8.17 -18.16 24.93
N LEU A 48 8.38 -17.94 23.63
CA LEU A 48 7.51 -17.07 22.82
C LEU A 48 6.05 -17.56 22.82
N LYS A 49 5.82 -18.89 22.80
CA LYS A 49 4.46 -19.45 22.93
C LYS A 49 3.81 -19.21 24.29
N LEU A 50 4.60 -19.11 25.36
CA LEU A 50 4.11 -18.88 26.73
C LEU A 50 3.93 -17.40 27.05
N GLU A 51 4.92 -16.58 26.70
CA GLU A 51 5.00 -15.15 27.04
C GLU A 51 4.28 -14.27 26.01
N GLY A 52 4.03 -14.80 24.80
CA GLY A 52 3.53 -14.02 23.67
C GLY A 52 4.65 -13.31 22.91
N PRO A 53 4.33 -12.70 21.75
CA PRO A 53 5.31 -11.91 21.02
C PRO A 53 5.65 -10.62 21.81
N PRO A 54 6.94 -10.20 21.82
CA PRO A 54 7.30 -8.90 22.38
C PRO A 54 6.62 -7.77 21.59
N PRO A 55 6.54 -6.54 22.16
CA PRO A 55 6.07 -5.39 21.40
C PRO A 55 6.91 -5.23 20.13
N PRO A 56 6.27 -4.84 19.02
CA PRO A 56 6.96 -4.74 17.75
C PRO A 56 8.04 -3.66 17.87
N LYS A 57 9.20 -3.92 17.26
CA LYS A 57 10.33 -2.98 17.20
C LYS A 57 10.54 -2.56 15.76
N PRO A 58 10.90 -1.29 15.52
CA PRO A 58 11.09 -0.81 14.16
C PRO A 58 12.24 -1.56 13.50
N ARG A 59 12.13 -1.77 12.19
CA ARG A 59 13.05 -2.62 11.43
C ARG A 59 14.50 -2.17 11.51
N TRP A 60 14.73 -0.86 11.59
CA TRP A 60 16.07 -0.27 11.70
C TRP A 60 16.80 -0.58 13.01
N GLN A 61 16.09 -0.97 14.08
CA GLN A 61 16.73 -1.42 15.33
C GLN A 61 17.21 -2.87 15.26
N GLN A 62 16.72 -3.64 14.28
CA GLN A 62 17.10 -5.04 14.11
C GLN A 62 18.44 -5.13 13.35
N PRO A 63 19.23 -6.21 13.54
CA PRO A 63 20.50 -6.38 12.82
C PRO A 63 20.29 -6.46 11.30
N ASN A 64 21.37 -6.29 10.54
CA ASN A 64 21.38 -6.31 9.08
C ASN A 64 20.42 -5.27 8.47
N TRP A 65 20.71 -4.01 8.75
CA TRP A 65 19.97 -2.87 8.21
C TRP A 65 20.96 -1.81 7.73
N ASP A 66 20.84 -1.42 6.46
CA ASP A 66 21.56 -0.29 5.88
C ASP A 66 20.55 0.64 5.22
N TYR A 67 20.32 1.79 5.84
CA TYR A 67 19.31 2.75 5.40
C TYR A 67 19.55 3.24 3.97
N HIS A 68 20.80 3.43 3.55
CA HIS A 68 21.08 3.94 2.21
C HIS A 68 20.76 2.91 1.13
N ALA A 69 21.17 1.66 1.35
CA ALA A 69 20.90 0.55 0.45
C ALA A 69 19.40 0.25 0.36
N GLU A 70 18.67 0.32 1.48
CA GLU A 70 17.22 0.08 1.51
C GLU A 70 16.43 1.16 0.76
N VAL A 71 16.80 2.44 0.91
CA VAL A 71 16.19 3.53 0.13
C VAL A 71 16.46 3.39 -1.37
N GLN A 72 17.67 2.98 -1.76
CA GLN A 72 18.00 2.71 -3.16
C GLN A 72 17.22 1.49 -3.69
N ALA A 73 17.13 0.42 -2.90
CA ALA A 73 16.37 -0.78 -3.25
C ALA A 73 14.88 -0.48 -3.40
N PHE A 74 14.31 0.42 -2.59
CA PHE A 74 12.93 0.89 -2.73
C PHE A 74 12.67 1.53 -4.10
N SER A 75 13.55 2.44 -4.54
CA SER A 75 13.47 3.06 -5.88
C SER A 75 13.51 2.00 -6.99
N CYS A 76 14.48 1.08 -6.94
CA CYS A 76 14.63 0.03 -7.93
C CYS A 76 13.44 -0.95 -7.95
N ARG A 77 12.86 -1.27 -6.78
CA ARG A 77 11.71 -2.19 -6.64
C ARG A 77 10.47 -1.65 -7.35
N LEU A 78 10.24 -0.34 -7.24
CA LEU A 78 9.13 0.35 -7.91
C LEU A 78 9.38 0.61 -9.39
N GLN A 79 10.61 0.38 -9.88
CA GLN A 79 11.04 0.72 -11.24
C GLN A 79 10.94 2.24 -11.55
N GLU A 80 11.07 3.07 -10.52
CA GLU A 80 10.99 4.53 -10.61
C GLU A 80 12.35 5.19 -10.36
N SER A 81 12.58 6.34 -10.99
CA SER A 81 13.81 7.14 -10.83
C SER A 81 13.65 8.25 -9.80
N PHE A 82 13.95 7.94 -8.53
CA PHE A 82 13.92 8.93 -7.45
C PHE A 82 15.27 9.67 -7.30
N SER A 83 15.21 10.96 -6.94
CA SER A 83 16.34 11.62 -6.32
C SER A 83 16.50 11.09 -4.89
N LEU A 84 17.65 10.47 -4.60
CA LEU A 84 17.91 9.84 -3.31
C LEU A 84 17.88 10.83 -2.14
N GLU A 85 18.27 12.07 -2.36
CA GLU A 85 18.23 13.12 -1.33
C GLU A 85 16.79 13.49 -0.99
N LEU A 86 15.96 13.74 -2.00
CA LEU A 86 14.54 14.06 -1.82
C LEU A 86 13.78 12.90 -1.17
N LEU A 87 14.07 11.67 -1.59
CA LEU A 87 13.45 10.49 -1.04
C LEU A 87 13.83 10.29 0.44
N LYS A 88 15.10 10.51 0.81
CA LYS A 88 15.51 10.53 2.22
C LYS A 88 14.77 11.60 3.02
N THR A 89 14.60 12.81 2.47
CA THR A 89 13.84 13.87 3.15
C THR A 89 12.35 13.54 3.27
N ALA A 90 11.75 12.82 2.31
CA ALA A 90 10.34 12.45 2.34
C ALA A 90 10.00 11.51 3.52
N PHE A 91 10.94 10.64 3.91
CA PHE A 91 10.77 9.73 5.04
C PHE A 91 10.98 10.39 6.42
N VAL A 92 11.44 11.64 6.48
CA VAL A 92 11.70 12.36 7.74
C VAL A 92 10.46 13.11 8.18
N ASN A 93 9.84 12.67 9.28
CA ASN A 93 8.67 13.34 9.85
C ASN A 93 9.05 14.39 10.91
N PRO A 94 8.19 15.41 11.11
CA PRO A 94 8.40 16.42 12.16
C PRO A 94 8.43 15.83 13.57
N CYS A 95 7.62 14.79 13.84
CA CYS A 95 7.62 14.10 15.15
C CYS A 95 8.99 13.47 15.46
N TYR A 96 9.65 12.90 14.47
CA TYR A 96 10.99 12.33 14.61
C TYR A 96 12.03 13.40 14.91
N LEU A 97 11.96 14.55 14.23
CA LEU A 97 12.87 15.66 14.47
C LEU A 97 12.73 16.23 15.88
N GLN A 98 11.49 16.36 16.37
CA GLN A 98 11.23 16.80 17.75
C GLN A 98 11.82 15.82 18.77
N MET A 99 11.60 14.52 18.59
CA MET A 99 12.18 13.48 19.46
C MET A 99 13.71 13.51 19.44
N GLU A 100 14.34 13.59 18.27
CA GLU A 100 15.81 13.65 18.15
C GLU A 100 16.39 14.92 18.80
N GLN A 101 15.70 16.05 18.69
CA GLN A 101 16.09 17.29 19.38
C GLN A 101 16.01 17.14 20.90
N MET A 102 14.94 16.54 21.43
CA MET A 102 14.81 16.28 22.87
C MET A 102 15.92 15.34 23.35
N ARG A 103 16.16 14.25 22.62
CA ARG A 103 17.22 13.28 22.93
C ARG A 103 18.61 13.92 22.96
N ARG A 104 18.92 14.82 22.02
CA ARG A 104 20.19 15.57 22.00
C ARG A 104 20.35 16.49 23.20
N LYS A 105 19.27 17.16 23.61
CA LYS A 105 19.25 18.03 24.79
C LYS A 105 19.47 17.23 26.08
N GLU A 106 18.83 16.07 26.20
CA GLU A 106 19.02 15.16 27.35
C GLU A 106 20.47 14.67 27.47
N LEU A 107 21.15 14.45 26.33
CA LEU A 107 22.55 14.04 26.29
C LEU A 107 23.54 15.21 26.42
N GLY A 108 23.06 16.45 26.56
CA GLY A 108 23.90 17.64 26.70
C GLY A 108 24.65 18.05 25.43
N VAL A 109 24.19 17.63 24.25
CA VAL A 109 24.78 18.04 22.97
C VAL A 109 24.25 19.42 22.59
N GLU A 110 25.11 20.43 22.64
CA GLU A 110 24.74 21.81 22.30
C GLU A 110 24.39 21.94 20.81
N SER A 111 23.22 22.52 20.53
CA SER A 111 22.66 22.65 19.18
C SER A 111 23.52 23.50 18.24
N GLU A 112 24.40 24.32 18.80
CA GLU A 112 25.28 25.25 18.10
C GLU A 112 26.52 24.56 17.50
N THR A 113 26.94 23.41 18.05
CA THR A 113 28.15 22.70 17.59
C THR A 113 27.90 21.79 16.38
N VAL A 114 26.70 21.18 16.29
CA VAL A 114 26.30 20.29 15.20
C VAL A 114 24.82 20.50 14.87
N SER A 115 24.53 21.37 13.91
CA SER A 115 23.16 21.60 13.44
C SER A 115 22.58 20.31 12.82
N LEU A 116 21.33 19.99 13.17
CA LEU A 116 20.56 18.94 12.49
C LEU A 116 20.30 19.36 11.03
N ALA A 117 21.04 18.78 10.09
CA ALA A 117 20.86 19.04 8.65
C ALA A 117 19.68 18.27 8.02
N LEU A 118 18.70 17.85 8.81
CA LEU A 118 17.51 17.14 8.34
C LEU A 118 16.39 18.15 8.07
N LYS A 119 15.69 17.96 6.95
CA LYS A 119 14.54 18.77 6.56
C LYS A 119 13.24 18.00 6.77
N ASP A 120 12.19 18.72 7.12
CA ASP A 120 10.85 18.18 7.31
C ASP A 120 10.18 17.85 5.96
N ASN A 121 9.38 16.79 5.94
CA ASN A 121 8.64 16.33 4.77
C ASN A 121 7.33 17.10 4.47
N ILE A 122 6.97 18.11 5.27
CA ILE A 122 5.68 18.82 5.18
C ILE A 122 5.45 19.43 3.78
N GLN A 123 6.46 20.10 3.23
CA GLN A 123 6.35 20.77 1.93
C GLN A 123 6.14 19.76 0.79
N LEU A 124 6.86 18.64 0.82
CA LEU A 124 6.71 17.55 -0.16
C LEU A 124 5.34 16.89 -0.01
N SER A 125 4.88 16.68 1.23
CA SER A 125 3.58 16.10 1.53
C SER A 125 2.43 16.95 0.97
N GLN A 126 2.50 18.28 1.14
CA GLN A 126 1.52 19.21 0.56
C GLN A 126 1.49 19.13 -0.97
N LYS A 127 2.65 19.17 -1.62
CA LYS A 127 2.75 19.03 -3.09
C LYS A 127 2.16 17.71 -3.58
N GLY A 128 2.49 16.60 -2.91
CA GLY A 128 1.96 15.29 -3.26
C GLY A 128 0.46 15.18 -3.03
N THR A 129 -0.07 15.75 -1.94
CA THR A 129 -1.51 15.78 -1.66
C THR A 129 -2.27 16.56 -2.72
N ASP A 130 -1.79 17.76 -3.08
CA ASP A 130 -2.43 18.60 -4.09
C ASP A 130 -2.42 17.94 -5.46
N PHE A 131 -1.28 17.35 -5.85
CA PHE A 131 -1.16 16.63 -7.11
C PHE A 131 -2.08 15.40 -7.15
N THR A 132 -2.11 14.60 -6.07
CA THR A 132 -2.96 13.41 -5.98
C THR A 132 -4.44 13.78 -6.11
N LYS A 133 -4.90 14.80 -5.39
CA LYS A 133 -6.29 15.28 -5.50
C LYS A 133 -6.63 15.73 -6.91
N ARG A 134 -5.77 16.51 -7.56
CA ARG A 134 -5.97 16.97 -8.95
C ARG A 134 -6.03 15.79 -9.92
N PHE A 135 -5.03 14.91 -9.88
CA PHE A 135 -4.94 13.74 -10.75
C PHE A 135 -6.15 12.83 -10.61
N LEU A 136 -6.55 12.49 -9.39
CA LEU A 136 -7.71 11.63 -9.13
C LEU A 136 -9.02 12.28 -9.59
N THR A 137 -9.18 13.59 -9.37
CA THR A 137 -10.36 14.34 -9.82
C THR A 137 -10.45 14.35 -11.35
N ASP A 138 -9.35 14.64 -12.02
CA ASP A 138 -9.27 14.66 -13.48
C ASP A 138 -9.53 13.27 -14.07
N TRP A 139 -8.97 12.23 -13.46
CA TRP A 139 -9.21 10.84 -13.83
C TRP A 139 -10.69 10.44 -13.66
N CYS A 140 -11.32 10.82 -12.54
CA CYS A 140 -12.74 10.54 -12.29
C CYS A 140 -13.63 11.23 -13.31
N ARG A 141 -13.36 12.50 -13.63
CA ARG A 141 -14.13 13.26 -14.65
C ARG A 141 -13.97 12.68 -16.05
N ALA A 142 -12.75 12.25 -16.40
CA ALA A 142 -12.49 11.63 -17.69
C ALA A 142 -13.15 10.24 -17.82
N SER A 143 -13.15 9.46 -16.74
CA SER A 143 -13.69 8.09 -16.73
C SER A 143 -15.21 8.05 -16.59
N PHE A 144 -15.78 8.97 -15.80
CA PHE A 144 -17.21 9.03 -15.47
C PHE A 144 -17.76 10.44 -15.70
N PRO A 145 -17.98 10.86 -16.96
CA PRO A 145 -18.40 12.23 -17.28
C PRO A 145 -19.80 12.58 -16.78
N SER A 146 -20.65 11.59 -16.50
CA SER A 146 -22.02 11.78 -16.01
C SER A 146 -22.14 11.79 -14.48
N LEU A 147 -21.03 11.58 -13.75
CA LEU A 147 -21.03 11.56 -12.28
C LEU A 147 -21.05 13.00 -11.72
N PRO A 148 -21.88 13.30 -10.71
CA PRO A 148 -21.91 14.62 -10.07
C PRO A 148 -20.65 14.89 -9.24
N GLU A 149 -20.40 16.17 -8.95
CA GLU A 149 -19.23 16.62 -8.17
C GLU A 149 -19.14 15.95 -6.80
N ASN A 150 -20.26 15.84 -6.09
CA ASN A 150 -20.33 15.14 -4.79
C ASN A 150 -19.86 13.68 -4.87
N GLY A 151 -20.18 13.00 -5.98
CA GLY A 151 -19.74 11.63 -6.22
C GLY A 151 -18.24 11.54 -6.49
N VAL A 152 -17.71 12.47 -7.29
CA VAL A 152 -16.26 12.58 -7.57
C VAL A 152 -15.50 12.85 -6.28
N GLU A 153 -15.94 13.82 -5.47
CA GLU A 153 -15.32 14.15 -4.18
C GLU A 153 -15.32 12.96 -3.22
N SER A 154 -16.40 12.17 -3.20
CA SER A 154 -16.49 10.97 -2.36
C SER A 154 -15.48 9.90 -2.79
N ILE A 155 -15.32 9.66 -4.10
CA ILE A 155 -14.32 8.70 -4.62
C ILE A 155 -12.90 9.19 -4.32
N VAL A 156 -12.61 10.46 -4.59
CA VAL A 156 -11.29 11.07 -4.33
C VAL A 156 -10.99 11.06 -2.83
N GLY A 157 -11.98 11.34 -1.99
CA GLY A 157 -11.87 11.31 -0.53
C GLY A 157 -11.62 9.91 0.02
N TYR A 158 -12.26 8.89 -0.54
CA TYR A 158 -11.99 7.49 -0.19
C TYR A 158 -10.56 7.08 -0.56
N LEU A 159 -10.11 7.37 -1.78
CA LEU A 159 -8.77 7.03 -2.23
C LEU A 159 -7.68 7.79 -1.47
N SER A 160 -7.97 9.01 -1.05
CA SER A 160 -7.09 9.84 -0.22
C SER A 160 -7.29 9.62 1.28
N SER A 161 -8.06 8.61 1.69
CA SER A 161 -8.31 8.34 3.10
C SER A 161 -7.05 7.81 3.79
N PRO A 162 -6.81 8.14 5.08
CA PRO A 162 -5.64 7.66 5.81
C PRO A 162 -5.58 6.12 5.81
N ASN A 163 -6.73 5.44 5.89
CA ASN A 163 -6.79 3.98 5.90
C ASN A 163 -6.27 3.34 4.61
N VAL A 164 -6.74 3.81 3.43
CA VAL A 164 -6.33 3.26 2.13
C VAL A 164 -4.85 3.56 1.87
N VAL A 165 -4.43 4.78 2.19
CA VAL A 165 -3.06 5.23 1.98
C VAL A 165 -2.09 4.51 2.93
N ALA A 166 -2.42 4.39 4.22
CA ALA A 166 -1.60 3.65 5.18
C ALA A 166 -1.50 2.16 4.82
N TYR A 167 -2.60 1.55 4.38
CA TYR A 167 -2.59 0.18 3.86
C TYR A 167 -1.67 0.03 2.65
N THR A 168 -1.71 0.99 1.72
CA THR A 168 -0.78 0.98 0.56
C THR A 168 0.67 1.15 1.03
N ALA A 169 0.92 2.07 1.96
CA ALA A 169 2.26 2.38 2.45
C ALA A 169 2.91 1.21 3.20
N THR A 170 2.15 0.50 4.04
CA THR A 170 2.64 -0.69 4.76
C THR A 170 3.02 -1.81 3.78
N ASN A 171 2.17 -2.08 2.78
CA ASN A 171 2.45 -3.11 1.76
C ASN A 171 3.63 -2.76 0.83
N LEU A 172 3.92 -1.46 0.64
CA LEU A 172 5.11 -1.01 -0.11
C LEU A 172 6.40 -1.02 0.73
N GLY A 173 6.31 -1.28 2.03
CA GLY A 173 7.44 -1.23 2.95
C GLY A 173 7.89 0.19 3.30
N ILE A 174 7.00 1.18 3.17
CA ILE A 174 7.28 2.56 3.56
C ILE A 174 7.40 2.67 5.07
N GLU A 175 6.58 1.94 5.82
CA GLU A 175 6.60 1.91 7.29
C GLU A 175 8.02 1.66 7.84
N ASP A 176 8.75 0.70 7.28
CA ASP A 176 10.12 0.36 7.70
C ASP A 176 11.15 1.48 7.45
N LEU A 177 10.92 2.31 6.43
CA LEU A 177 11.78 3.42 6.03
C LEU A 177 11.41 4.73 6.72
N THR A 178 10.18 4.86 7.22
CA THR A 178 9.70 6.07 7.87
C THR A 178 10.46 6.34 9.17
N MET A 179 10.94 7.58 9.32
CA MET A 179 11.49 8.05 10.58
C MET A 179 10.35 8.68 11.38
N SER A 180 9.87 7.96 12.39
CA SER A 180 8.78 8.36 13.30
C SER A 180 9.27 8.29 14.75
N ALA A 181 8.59 9.02 15.65
CA ALA A 181 8.86 8.96 17.10
C ALA A 181 8.29 7.70 17.76
N GLU A 182 7.11 7.28 17.33
CA GLU A 182 6.39 6.12 17.88
C GLU A 182 6.40 4.95 16.89
N PHE A 183 6.36 3.73 17.43
CA PHE A 183 6.26 2.49 16.67
C PHE A 183 5.28 1.52 17.35
N PRO A 184 4.25 0.98 16.66
CA PRO A 184 3.95 1.11 15.23
C PRO A 184 3.64 2.55 14.80
N VAL A 185 3.88 2.85 13.52
CA VAL A 185 3.73 4.21 13.01
C VAL A 185 2.24 4.54 12.89
N PRO A 186 1.77 5.68 13.44
CA PRO A 186 0.36 6.04 13.33
C PRO A 186 -0.03 6.34 11.88
N ASP A 187 -1.27 6.00 11.52
CA ASP A 187 -1.78 6.09 10.15
C ASP A 187 -1.68 7.51 9.56
N ASP A 188 -1.86 8.54 10.39
CA ASP A 188 -1.72 9.95 9.96
C ASP A 188 -0.30 10.26 9.49
N VAL A 189 0.71 9.73 10.18
CA VAL A 189 2.13 9.92 9.84
C VAL A 189 2.49 9.08 8.61
N LEU A 190 1.96 7.87 8.49
CA LEU A 190 2.12 7.05 7.28
C LEU A 190 1.47 7.72 6.06
N HIS A 191 0.29 8.30 6.22
CA HIS A 191 -0.36 9.06 5.16
C HIS A 191 0.49 10.26 4.73
N LEU A 192 0.99 11.05 5.68
CA LEU A 192 1.84 12.21 5.40
C LEU A 192 3.14 11.82 4.68
N THR A 193 3.81 10.74 5.11
CA THR A 193 5.02 10.23 4.46
C THR A 193 4.74 9.71 3.06
N PHE A 194 3.65 8.96 2.85
CA PHE A 194 3.28 8.50 1.52
C PHE A 194 3.04 9.67 0.55
N MET A 195 2.31 10.69 0.99
CA MET A 195 2.12 11.91 0.20
C MET A 195 3.44 12.64 -0.05
N ALA A 196 4.37 12.63 0.90
CA ALA A 196 5.70 13.20 0.70
C ALA A 196 6.54 12.41 -0.32
N VAL A 197 6.42 11.08 -0.36
CA VAL A 197 7.07 10.23 -1.37
C VAL A 197 6.52 10.54 -2.76
N ILE A 198 5.21 10.74 -2.89
CA ILE A 198 4.59 11.20 -4.14
C ILE A 198 5.12 12.58 -4.55
N GLY A 199 5.24 13.51 -3.59
CA GLY A 199 5.85 14.82 -3.83
C GLY A 199 7.30 14.73 -4.30
N ALA A 200 8.09 13.84 -3.70
CA ALA A 200 9.46 13.57 -4.12
C ALA A 200 9.54 12.93 -5.52
N LEU A 201 8.61 12.03 -5.85
CA LEU A 201 8.50 11.44 -7.20
C LEU A 201 8.15 12.51 -8.24
N LEU A 202 7.22 13.40 -7.91
CA LEU A 202 6.79 14.50 -8.76
C LEU A 202 7.95 15.44 -9.11
N GLU A 203 8.78 15.78 -8.11
CA GLU A 203 9.97 16.62 -8.32
C GLU A 203 11.09 15.89 -9.08
N SER A 204 11.19 14.56 -8.93
CA SER A 204 12.28 13.78 -9.54
C SER A 204 11.98 13.34 -10.98
N SER A 205 10.81 12.75 -11.22
CA SER A 205 10.44 12.07 -12.47
C SER A 205 9.32 12.76 -13.25
N GLY A 206 8.69 13.81 -12.69
CA GLY A 206 7.64 14.59 -13.34
C GLY A 206 6.23 14.03 -13.17
N SER A 207 5.25 14.78 -13.70
CA SER A 207 3.83 14.53 -13.51
C SER A 207 3.32 13.25 -14.20
N GLU A 208 3.79 12.94 -15.41
CA GLU A 208 3.32 11.79 -16.18
C GLU A 208 3.64 10.46 -15.46
N ARG A 209 4.89 10.30 -15.01
CA ARG A 209 5.33 9.12 -14.24
C ARG A 209 4.60 9.03 -12.91
N THR A 210 4.47 10.14 -12.20
CA THR A 210 3.72 10.18 -10.94
C THR A 210 2.25 9.80 -11.13
N GLY A 211 1.63 10.20 -12.24
CA GLY A 211 0.26 9.79 -12.59
C GLY A 211 0.13 8.28 -12.83
N ILE A 212 1.10 7.65 -13.50
CA ILE A 212 1.15 6.19 -13.68
C ILE A 212 1.29 5.48 -12.33
N PHE A 213 2.17 5.99 -11.46
CA PHE A 213 2.32 5.47 -10.09
C PHE A 213 0.99 5.53 -9.31
N LEU A 214 0.29 6.68 -9.32
CA LEU A 214 -1.00 6.82 -8.66
C LEU A 214 -2.07 5.91 -9.27
N ARG A 215 -2.06 5.72 -10.60
CA ARG A 215 -2.96 4.79 -11.29
C ARG A 215 -2.75 3.36 -10.80
N ASP A 216 -1.51 2.92 -10.72
CA ASP A 216 -1.21 1.50 -10.44
C ASP A 216 -1.40 1.16 -8.95
N PHE A 217 -1.06 2.09 -8.04
CA PHE A 217 -1.15 1.85 -6.60
C PHE A 217 -2.43 2.33 -5.92
N LEU A 218 -2.98 3.50 -6.29
CA LEU A 218 -4.21 4.01 -5.64
C LEU A 218 -5.47 3.57 -6.37
N LEU A 219 -5.54 3.71 -7.71
CA LEU A 219 -6.79 3.38 -8.42
C LEU A 219 -7.12 1.88 -8.39
N SER A 220 -6.13 1.02 -8.19
CA SER A 220 -6.35 -0.42 -8.00
C SER A 220 -7.23 -0.73 -6.78
N HIS A 221 -7.30 0.15 -5.78
CA HIS A 221 -8.19 0.01 -4.62
C HIS A 221 -9.68 0.22 -4.95
N LEU A 222 -10.02 0.78 -6.13
CA LEU A 222 -11.41 0.88 -6.58
C LEU A 222 -11.94 -0.44 -7.17
N ILE A 223 -11.08 -1.41 -7.44
CA ILE A 223 -11.47 -2.68 -8.05
C ILE A 223 -12.36 -3.45 -7.06
N GLY A 224 -13.56 -3.80 -7.49
CA GLY A 224 -14.53 -4.53 -6.67
C GLY A 224 -15.24 -3.68 -5.61
N LYS A 225 -15.10 -2.35 -5.64
CA LYS A 225 -15.86 -1.43 -4.79
C LYS A 225 -17.05 -0.84 -5.54
N ASP A 226 -18.22 -0.91 -4.92
CA ASP A 226 -19.42 -0.28 -5.46
C ASP A 226 -19.41 1.23 -5.20
N LEU A 227 -20.09 2.01 -6.06
CA LEU A 227 -20.16 3.46 -5.96
C LEU A 227 -20.76 3.91 -4.63
N PHE A 228 -21.83 3.25 -4.18
CA PHE A 228 -22.56 3.65 -2.97
C PHE A 228 -21.93 3.12 -1.67
N ASP A 229 -20.94 2.23 -1.77
CA ASP A 229 -20.06 1.90 -0.64
C ASP A 229 -19.09 3.05 -0.37
N LEU A 230 -18.66 3.75 -1.43
CA LEU A 230 -17.75 4.90 -1.35
C LEU A 230 -18.50 6.20 -1.07
N TRP A 231 -19.67 6.36 -1.68
CA TRP A 231 -20.53 7.53 -1.56
C TRP A 231 -21.82 7.17 -0.83
N THR A 232 -21.89 7.53 0.46
CA THR A 232 -23.04 7.24 1.32
C THR A 232 -24.22 8.17 1.00
N VAL A 233 -25.17 7.66 0.21
CA VAL A 233 -26.40 8.39 -0.14
C VAL A 233 -27.54 7.98 0.81
N VAL A 234 -28.11 8.97 1.50
CA VAL A 234 -29.22 8.76 2.46
C VAL A 234 -30.56 8.50 1.75
N ASN A 235 -30.89 9.26 0.70
CA ASN A 235 -32.14 9.10 -0.06
C ASN A 235 -31.87 8.88 -1.55
N PRO A 236 -31.70 7.62 -2.01
CA PRO A 236 -31.37 7.32 -3.40
C PRO A 236 -32.52 7.62 -4.37
N MET A 237 -33.79 7.48 -3.93
CA MET A 237 -34.94 7.81 -4.76
C MET A 237 -35.04 9.31 -5.03
N GLY A 238 -34.84 10.15 -4.02
CA GLY A 238 -34.80 11.61 -4.17
C GLY A 238 -33.72 12.05 -5.15
N LEU A 239 -32.49 11.53 -4.99
CA LEU A 239 -31.38 11.79 -5.90
C LEU A 239 -31.71 11.36 -7.33
N LEU A 240 -32.35 10.19 -7.52
CA LEU A 240 -32.76 9.72 -8.84
C LEU A 240 -33.77 10.65 -9.51
N VAL A 241 -34.75 11.17 -8.76
CA VAL A 241 -35.73 12.14 -9.28
C VAL A 241 -35.02 13.42 -9.74
N GLU A 242 -34.07 13.93 -8.96
CA GLU A 242 -33.28 15.11 -9.31
C GLU A 242 -32.44 14.90 -10.57
N GLU A 243 -31.77 13.75 -10.69
CA GLU A 243 -30.97 13.40 -11.87
C GLU A 243 -31.83 13.21 -13.13
N LEU A 244 -33.02 12.61 -12.99
CA LEU A 244 -33.96 12.45 -14.10
C LEU A 244 -34.54 13.81 -14.53
N ALA A 245 -34.86 14.68 -13.57
CA ALA A 245 -35.32 16.05 -13.84
C ALA A 245 -34.25 16.86 -14.59
N ARG A 246 -32.98 16.77 -14.17
CA ARG A 246 -31.84 17.41 -14.86
C ARG A 246 -31.69 16.95 -16.31
N ARG A 247 -32.06 15.70 -16.61
CA ARG A 247 -32.00 15.08 -17.95
C ARG A 247 -33.31 15.23 -18.74
N ASN A 248 -34.28 16.00 -18.24
CA ASN A 248 -35.61 16.19 -18.83
C ASN A 248 -36.38 14.87 -19.04
N MET A 249 -36.25 13.91 -18.12
CA MET A 249 -37.00 12.66 -18.12
C MET A 249 -38.17 12.73 -17.15
N SER A 250 -39.22 11.93 -17.39
CA SER A 250 -40.34 11.84 -16.46
C SER A 250 -39.95 11.17 -15.15
N PRO A 251 -40.61 11.52 -14.02
CA PRO A 251 -40.30 10.93 -12.73
C PRO A 251 -40.48 9.40 -12.75
N PRO A 252 -39.68 8.67 -11.96
CA PRO A 252 -39.72 7.22 -11.93
C PRO A 252 -40.96 6.73 -11.16
N GLU A 253 -41.70 5.79 -11.75
CA GLU A 253 -42.80 5.08 -11.13
C GLU A 253 -42.33 3.69 -10.64
N PRO A 254 -42.33 3.42 -9.33
CA PRO A 254 -42.05 2.09 -8.80
C PRO A 254 -43.23 1.13 -9.03
N ARG A 255 -42.94 -0.07 -9.52
CA ARG A 255 -43.91 -1.16 -9.72
C ARG A 255 -43.33 -2.48 -9.25
N LEU A 256 -44.14 -3.27 -8.53
CA LEU A 256 -43.78 -4.63 -8.18
C LEU A 256 -43.76 -5.51 -9.43
N ILE A 257 -42.61 -6.10 -9.75
CA ILE A 257 -42.45 -7.03 -10.88
C ILE A 257 -42.69 -8.46 -10.42
N ARG A 258 -42.05 -8.87 -9.32
CA ARG A 258 -42.15 -10.23 -8.76
C ARG A 258 -42.16 -10.19 -7.24
N SER A 259 -42.80 -11.18 -6.63
CA SER A 259 -42.75 -11.43 -5.20
C SER A 259 -42.70 -12.92 -4.94
N ALA A 260 -41.84 -13.36 -4.03
CA ALA A 260 -41.76 -14.73 -3.55
C ALA A 260 -41.86 -14.72 -2.02
N GLY A 261 -42.66 -15.64 -1.47
CA GLY A 261 -42.76 -15.80 -0.01
C GLY A 261 -43.28 -14.58 0.75
N ALA A 262 -44.21 -13.79 0.18
CA ALA A 262 -44.68 -12.55 0.81
C ALA A 262 -45.22 -12.71 2.25
N SER A 263 -45.70 -13.91 2.59
CA SER A 263 -46.21 -14.26 3.93
C SER A 263 -45.22 -15.04 4.79
N THR A 264 -43.99 -15.26 4.33
CA THR A 264 -42.95 -15.97 5.10
C THR A 264 -42.06 -14.98 5.85
N VAL A 265 -41.19 -15.51 6.71
CA VAL A 265 -40.17 -14.71 7.44
C VAL A 265 -39.09 -14.16 6.50
N LEU A 266 -38.88 -14.82 5.34
CA LEU A 266 -37.87 -14.46 4.36
C LEU A 266 -38.52 -14.16 3.00
N PRO A 267 -39.29 -13.06 2.90
CA PRO A 267 -39.86 -12.62 1.65
C PRO A 267 -38.79 -12.06 0.71
N LEU A 268 -39.04 -12.15 -0.59
CA LEU A 268 -38.20 -11.56 -1.63
C LEU A 268 -39.08 -10.81 -2.63
N TYR A 269 -38.86 -9.50 -2.72
CA TYR A 269 -39.56 -8.62 -3.65
C TYR A 269 -38.61 -8.12 -4.73
N PHE A 270 -39.11 -8.02 -5.97
CA PHE A 270 -38.44 -7.35 -7.07
C PHE A 270 -39.25 -6.13 -7.49
N VAL A 271 -38.72 -4.94 -7.24
CA VAL A 271 -39.33 -3.67 -7.63
C VAL A 271 -38.61 -3.14 -8.87
N GLY A 272 -39.39 -2.72 -9.86
CA GLY A 272 -38.90 -2.07 -11.07
C GLY A 272 -39.26 -0.59 -11.08
N LEU A 273 -38.32 0.25 -11.50
CA LEU A 273 -38.53 1.67 -11.71
C LEU A 273 -38.78 1.93 -13.20
N TYR A 274 -39.93 2.50 -13.53
CA TYR A 274 -40.33 2.82 -14.90
C TYR A 274 -40.36 4.34 -15.11
N SER A 275 -39.87 4.82 -16.24
CA SER A 275 -40.03 6.21 -16.69
C SER A 275 -40.56 6.18 -18.12
N ASP A 276 -41.67 6.87 -18.38
CA ASP A 276 -42.42 6.79 -19.65
C ASP A 276 -42.71 5.36 -20.13
N LYS A 277 -43.12 4.48 -19.20
CA LYS A 277 -43.40 3.05 -19.44
C LYS A 277 -42.16 2.23 -19.87
N LYS A 278 -40.94 2.78 -19.77
CA LYS A 278 -39.68 2.07 -20.01
C LYS A 278 -39.02 1.72 -18.68
N LEU A 279 -38.61 0.47 -18.53
CA LEU A 279 -37.89 0.02 -17.32
C LEU A 279 -36.49 0.65 -17.28
N LEU A 280 -36.21 1.44 -16.26
CA LEU A 280 -34.90 2.02 -16.00
C LEU A 280 -33.97 0.97 -15.39
N ALA A 281 -34.41 0.40 -14.26
CA ALA A 281 -33.72 -0.60 -13.46
C ALA A 281 -34.69 -1.35 -12.55
N ASP A 282 -34.25 -2.49 -12.04
CA ASP A 282 -34.95 -3.36 -11.10
C ASP A 282 -34.05 -3.76 -9.93
N GLY A 283 -34.61 -3.86 -8.73
CA GLY A 283 -33.89 -4.15 -7.49
C GLY A 283 -34.58 -5.24 -6.67
N PRO A 284 -33.83 -6.23 -6.17
CA PRO A 284 -34.34 -7.17 -5.17
C PRO A 284 -34.29 -6.56 -3.76
N GLY A 285 -35.18 -7.00 -2.88
CA GLY A 285 -35.12 -6.66 -1.46
C GLY A 285 -36.02 -7.53 -0.59
N GLU A 286 -35.71 -7.54 0.70
CA GLU A 286 -36.50 -8.23 1.74
C GLU A 286 -37.83 -7.51 2.01
N THR A 287 -37.85 -6.19 1.91
CA THR A 287 -39.07 -5.37 1.99
C THR A 287 -39.27 -4.60 0.70
N LEU A 288 -40.50 -4.14 0.45
CA LEU A 288 -40.81 -3.31 -0.72
C LEU A 288 -39.97 -2.03 -0.75
N ILE A 289 -39.73 -1.43 0.42
CA ILE A 289 -38.94 -0.19 0.57
C ILE A 289 -37.48 -0.45 0.21
N VAL A 290 -36.87 -1.50 0.77
CA VAL A 290 -35.47 -1.86 0.47
C VAL A 290 -35.30 -2.22 -1.01
N ALA A 291 -36.26 -2.95 -1.59
CA ALA A 291 -36.24 -3.30 -3.01
C ALA A 291 -36.34 -2.05 -3.91
N GLU A 292 -37.14 -1.07 -3.52
CA GLU A 292 -37.26 0.22 -4.20
C GLU A 292 -35.95 1.03 -4.11
N GLU A 293 -35.34 1.12 -2.93
CA GLU A 293 -34.05 1.80 -2.73
C GLU A 293 -32.92 1.16 -3.55
N GLU A 294 -32.86 -0.17 -3.58
CA GLU A 294 -31.86 -0.89 -4.40
C GLU A 294 -32.10 -0.73 -5.90
N ALA A 295 -33.36 -0.70 -6.33
CA ALA A 295 -33.70 -0.38 -7.71
C ALA A 295 -33.25 1.04 -8.08
N ALA A 296 -33.40 2.00 -7.16
CA ALA A 296 -32.95 3.38 -7.33
C ALA A 296 -31.43 3.47 -7.44
N ARG A 297 -30.70 2.81 -6.54
CA ARG A 297 -29.23 2.70 -6.60
C ARG A 297 -28.77 2.09 -7.92
N LYS A 298 -29.40 1.01 -8.37
CA LYS A 298 -29.07 0.39 -9.67
C LYS A 298 -29.35 1.34 -10.84
N ALA A 299 -30.45 2.10 -10.80
CA ALA A 299 -30.75 3.11 -11.82
C ALA A 299 -29.67 4.21 -11.85
N LEU A 300 -29.28 4.74 -10.70
CA LEU A 300 -28.23 5.75 -10.57
C LEU A 300 -26.87 5.23 -11.09
N ARG A 301 -26.46 4.01 -10.73
CA ARG A 301 -25.23 3.37 -11.28
C ARG A 301 -25.23 3.34 -12.81
N LYS A 302 -26.38 2.99 -13.40
CA LYS A 302 -26.57 3.00 -14.86
C LYS A 302 -26.52 4.41 -15.44
N LEU A 303 -27.11 5.40 -14.78
CA LEU A 303 -27.09 6.81 -15.19
C LEU A 303 -25.68 7.43 -15.14
N TYR A 304 -24.86 7.01 -14.18
CA TYR A 304 -23.49 7.48 -13.99
C TYR A 304 -22.44 6.66 -14.77
N GLY A 305 -22.84 5.57 -15.42
CA GLY A 305 -21.92 4.66 -16.12
C GLY A 305 -21.02 3.84 -15.18
N TYR A 306 -21.26 3.87 -13.87
CA TYR A 306 -20.58 3.05 -12.86
C TYR A 306 -21.32 1.72 -12.66
N THR A 307 -21.49 0.97 -13.74
CA THR A 307 -22.10 -0.37 -13.69
C THR A 307 -21.03 -1.44 -13.52
N GLU A 308 -21.40 -2.61 -13.00
CA GLU A 308 -20.51 -3.79 -12.94
C GLU A 308 -20.03 -4.21 -14.34
N ASN A 309 -20.87 -4.06 -15.36
CA ASN A 309 -20.57 -4.41 -16.74
C ASN A 309 -19.74 -3.35 -17.49
N ARG A 310 -19.14 -2.39 -16.78
CA ARG A 310 -18.32 -1.34 -17.40
C ARG A 310 -17.03 -1.93 -17.97
N ARG A 311 -16.40 -1.17 -18.88
CA ARG A 311 -15.04 -1.52 -19.34
C ARG A 311 -14.09 -1.49 -18.13
N PRO A 312 -13.28 -2.54 -17.91
CA PRO A 312 -12.25 -2.53 -16.88
C PRO A 312 -11.26 -1.37 -17.07
N LEU A 313 -10.62 -0.95 -15.99
CA LEU A 313 -9.57 0.06 -16.06
C LEU A 313 -8.45 -0.42 -16.98
N ASP A 314 -8.00 0.47 -17.87
CA ASP A 314 -6.91 0.17 -18.79
C ASP A 314 -5.56 0.44 -18.11
N PHE A 315 -4.87 -0.64 -17.74
CA PHE A 315 -3.52 -0.61 -17.19
C PHE A 315 -2.44 -0.86 -18.25
N SER A 316 -2.79 -0.81 -19.53
CA SER A 316 -1.78 -0.94 -20.59
C SER A 316 -0.72 0.17 -20.45
N PRO A 317 0.55 -0.13 -20.78
CA PRO A 317 1.58 0.88 -20.82
C PRO A 317 1.19 1.89 -21.89
N GLN A 318 1.06 3.16 -21.51
CA GLN A 318 0.95 4.23 -22.49
C GLN A 318 2.23 4.16 -23.33
N LEU A 319 2.07 3.95 -24.65
CA LEU A 319 3.17 4.06 -25.59
C LEU A 319 3.84 5.41 -25.30
N GLN A 320 5.12 5.39 -24.91
CA GLN A 320 5.92 6.59 -24.85
C GLN A 320 5.67 7.37 -26.15
N PRO A 321 5.53 8.71 -26.10
CA PRO A 321 5.68 9.49 -27.33
C PRO A 321 6.99 9.00 -27.92
N GLN A 322 6.94 8.39 -29.12
CA GLN A 322 8.15 7.96 -29.82
C GLN A 322 9.11 9.12 -29.72
N GLN A 323 10.24 8.93 -29.02
CA GLN A 323 11.34 9.87 -29.11
C GLN A 323 11.51 10.11 -30.59
N ALA A 324 11.22 11.35 -31.03
CA ALA A 324 11.32 11.71 -32.42
C ALA A 324 12.69 11.21 -32.86
N LEU A 325 12.70 10.19 -33.72
CA LEU A 325 13.89 9.68 -34.35
C LEU A 325 14.46 10.89 -35.08
N LEU A 326 15.36 11.60 -34.41
CA LEU A 326 16.28 12.53 -35.02
C LEU A 326 17.11 11.65 -35.95
N HIS A 327 16.58 11.45 -37.16
CA HIS A 327 17.38 11.09 -38.30
C HIS A 327 18.40 12.20 -38.45
N SER A 328 19.55 11.98 -37.81
CA SER A 328 20.82 12.56 -38.17
C SER A 328 21.08 12.13 -39.60
N VAL A 329 20.58 12.91 -40.56
CA VAL A 329 21.07 12.89 -41.93
C VAL A 329 22.42 13.59 -41.90
N SER A 330 23.44 12.87 -41.46
CA SER A 330 24.83 13.17 -41.76
C SER A 330 25.27 12.28 -42.91
N SER A 331 25.77 12.94 -43.96
CA SER A 331 26.73 12.46 -44.97
C SER A 331 26.29 11.34 -45.92
N ASN A 332 25.98 11.73 -47.17
CA ASN A 332 26.85 11.49 -48.33
C ASN A 332 26.61 12.54 -49.42
#